data_AF-A0A3B9FF12-F1
#
_entry.id   AF-A0A3B9FF12-F1
#
_cell.length_a   1.000
_cell.length_b   1.000
_cell.length_c   1.000
_cell.angle_alpha   90.00
_cell.angle_beta   90.00
_cell.angle_gamma   90.00
#
_symmetry.space_group_name_H-M   'P 1'
#
loop_
_entity.id
_entity.type
_entity.pdbx_description
1 polymer ?
#
loop_
_entity_poly.entity_id
_entity_poly.type
_entity_poly.pdbx_seq_one_letter_code
_entity_poly.pdbx_strand_id
1 'polypeptide(L)' 'MHPNTIYLASDHAGCVLRATIRAHLQATGHDVIDLGPADGDAVDYPDFGAKLAMALKDNADARGIAICGSG' A
#
# COMPACT_ATOMS: atom_id res chain seq x y z
N MET A 1 20.08 -9.70 -4.85
CA MET A 1 19.27 -8.47 -4.99
C MET A 1 17.96 -8.78 -4.32
N HIS A 2 17.63 -8.10 -3.22
CA HIS A 2 16.31 -8.28 -2.60
C HIS A 2 15.26 -7.67 -3.54
N PRO A 3 14.12 -8.33 -3.78
CA PRO A 3 13.10 -7.79 -4.66
C PRO A 3 12.58 -6.45 -4.11
N ASN A 4 12.41 -5.51 -5.04
CA ASN A 4 12.10 -4.12 -4.78
C ASN A 4 10.58 -3.87 -4.67
N THR A 5 9.80 -4.93 -4.44
CA THR A 5 8.33 -4.91 -4.50
C THR A 5 7.74 -4.38 -3.19
N ILE A 6 6.94 -3.32 -3.30
CA ILE A 6 6.29 -2.65 -2.17
C ILE A 6 4.79 -2.59 -2.40
N TYR A 7 4.05 -3.22 -1.49
CA TYR A 7 2.60 -3.15 -1.44
C TYR A 7 2.15 -1.93 -0.62
N LEU A 8 1.23 -1.16 -1.17
CA LEU A 8 0.63 -0.01 -0.51
C LEU A 8 -0.85 -0.27 -0.25
N ALA A 9 -1.29 0.01 0.96
CA ALA A 9 -2.70 0.03 1.33
C ALA A 9 -2.97 1.26 2.21
N SER A 10 -4.14 1.86 2.11
CA SER A 10 -4.56 2.91 3.04
C SER A 10 -6.01 2.78 3.46
N ASP A 11 -6.44 3.58 4.43
CA ASP A 11 -7.85 3.95 4.54
C ASP A 11 -8.21 5.10 3.58
N HIS A 12 -9.47 5.54 3.64
CA HIS A 12 -10.01 6.66 2.88
C HIS A 12 -9.26 7.98 3.12
N ALA A 13 -8.81 8.21 4.36
CA ALA A 13 -8.12 9.45 4.73
C ALA A 13 -6.64 9.43 4.29
N GLY A 14 -6.05 8.26 4.11
CA GLY A 14 -4.68 8.06 3.65
C GLY A 14 -4.47 8.10 2.13
N CYS A 15 -5.52 8.24 1.30
CA CYS A 15 -5.40 8.18 -0.17
C CYS A 15 -4.40 9.18 -0.75
N VAL A 16 -4.42 10.44 -0.30
CA VAL A 16 -3.52 11.50 -0.80
C VAL A 16 -2.06 11.19 -0.45
N LEU A 17 -1.81 10.75 0.79
CA LEU A 17 -0.48 10.36 1.23
C LEU A 17 0.01 9.10 0.50
N ARG A 18 -0.87 8.12 0.27
CA ARG A 18 -0.56 6.90 -0.49
C ARG A 18 -0.13 7.23 -1.92
N ALA A 19 -0.85 8.11 -2.60
CA ALA A 19 -0.49 8.56 -3.94
C ALA A 19 0.89 9.23 -3.98
N THR A 20 1.21 10.04 -2.97
CA THR A 20 2.51 10.71 -2.84
C THR A 20 3.65 9.70 -2.60
N ILE A 21 3.45 8.75 -1.69
CA ILE A 21 4.42 7.69 -1.40
C ILE A 21 4.63 6.80 -2.62
N ARG A 22 3.55 6.42 -3.31
CA ARG A 22 3.61 5.65 -4.56
C ARG A 22 4.51 6.33 -5.59
N ALA A 23 4.28 7.62 -5.85
CA ALA A 23 5.09 8.38 -6.81
C ALA A 23 6.57 8.42 -6.41
N HIS A 24 6.86 8.63 -5.12
CA HIS A 24 8.23 8.66 -4.62
C HIS A 24 8.95 7.30 -4.76
N LEU A 25 8.26 6.21 -4.41
CA LEU A 25 8.82 4.85 -4.49
C LEU A 25 9.03 4.42 -5.95
N GLN A 26 8.12 4.77 -6.85
CA GLN A 26 8.30 4.52 -8.28
C GLN A 26 9.49 5.32 -8.84
N ALA A 27 9.64 6.59 -8.44
CA ALA A 27 10.78 7.42 -8.85
C ALA A 27 12.14 6.91 -8.35
N THR A 28 12.15 6.13 -7.26
CA THR A 28 13.36 5.51 -6.69
C THR A 28 13.61 4.09 -7.22
N GLY A 29 12.80 3.62 -8.18
CA GLY A 29 12.99 2.33 -8.86
C GLY A 29 12.40 1.14 -8.12
N HIS A 30 11.49 1.35 -7.17
CA HIS A 30 10.72 0.28 -6.55
C HIS A 30 9.53 -0.15 -7.41
N ASP A 31 9.20 -1.43 -7.34
CA ASP A 31 8.01 -1.98 -7.98
C ASP A 31 6.83 -1.84 -7.02
N VAL A 32 5.94 -0.90 -7.29
CA VAL A 32 4.92 -0.49 -6.32
C VAL A 32 3.56 -1.02 -6.73
N ILE A 33 2.95 -1.83 -5.86
CA ILE A 33 1.63 -2.41 -6.06
C ILE A 33 0.65 -1.73 -5.10
N ASP A 34 -0.24 -0.90 -5.66
CA ASP A 34 -1.29 -0.21 -4.91
C ASP A 34 -2.51 -1.13 -4.77
N LEU A 35 -2.82 -1.53 -3.53
CA LEU A 35 -3.96 -2.38 -3.18
C LEU A 35 -5.24 -1.56 -2.91
N GLY A 36 -5.15 -0.23 -2.97
CA GLY A 36 -6.25 0.71 -2.79
C GLY A 36 -6.44 1.20 -1.34
N PRO A 37 -7.59 1.85 -1.06
CA PRO A 37 -8.75 2.05 -1.94
C PRO A 37 -8.52 3.09 -3.05
N ALA A 38 -9.13 2.90 -4.23
CA ALA A 38 -8.94 3.74 -5.42
C ALA A 38 -9.69 5.09 -5.42
N ASP A 39 -10.04 5.62 -4.23
CA ASP A 39 -10.93 6.75 -3.95
C ASP A 39 -12.45 6.47 -4.03
N GLY A 40 -13.19 7.13 -3.13
CA GLY A 40 -14.66 7.28 -3.21
C GLY A 40 -15.51 6.31 -2.41
N ASP A 41 -15.03 5.09 -2.16
CA ASP A 41 -15.79 4.11 -1.39
C ASP A 41 -15.42 4.14 0.10
N ALA A 42 -16.45 4.24 0.95
CA ALA A 42 -16.34 4.00 2.38
C ALA A 42 -15.96 2.53 2.59
N VAL A 43 -14.67 2.29 2.71
CA VAL A 43 -14.12 0.97 2.93
C VAL A 43 -13.66 0.79 4.36
N ASP A 44 -13.92 -0.39 4.91
CA ASP A 44 -13.47 -0.77 6.23
C ASP A 44 -11.95 -1.03 6.21
N TYR A 45 -11.21 -0.28 7.03
CA TYR A 45 -9.76 -0.40 7.20
C TYR A 45 -9.24 -1.83 7.45
N PRO A 46 -9.94 -2.71 8.21
CA PRO A 46 -9.56 -4.10 8.37
C PRO A 46 -9.38 -4.86 7.05
N ASP A 47 -10.17 -4.55 6.02
CA ASP A 47 -10.11 -5.25 4.74
C ASP A 47 -8.81 -4.94 3.98
N PHE A 48 -8.34 -3.70 4.08
CA PHE A 48 -7.11 -3.26 3.44
C PHE A 48 -5.87 -3.74 4.20
N GLY A 49 -5.95 -3.82 5.53
CA GLY A 49 -4.95 -4.49 6.35
C GLY A 49 -4.84 -5.99 6.02
N ALA A 50 -5.97 -6.69 5.86
CA ALA A 50 -6.01 -8.10 5.49
C ALA A 50 -5.46 -8.34 4.07
N LYS A 51 -5.83 -7.52 3.09
CA LYS A 51 -5.28 -7.58 1.72
C LYS A 51 -3.77 -7.42 1.71
N LEU A 52 -3.25 -6.47 2.49
CA LEU A 52 -1.80 -6.26 2.61
C LEU A 52 -1.11 -7.48 3.23
N ALA A 53 -1.67 -8.01 4.33
CA ALA A 53 -1.11 -9.20 4.99
C ALA A 53 -1.10 -10.44 4.07
N MET A 54 -2.16 -10.63 3.28
CA MET A 54 -2.22 -11.71 2.27
C MET A 54 -1.17 -11.51 1.17
N ALA A 55 -1.03 -10.29 0.64
CA ALA A 55 -0.04 -9.98 -0.39
C ALA A 55 1.41 -10.21 0.08
N LEU A 56 1.71 -9.89 1.34
CA LEU A 56 3.02 -10.14 1.95
C LEU A 56 3.26 -11.63 2.24
N LYS A 57 2.21 -12.36 2.62
CA LYS A 57 2.33 -13.81 2.85
C LYS A 57 2.76 -14.55 1.58
N ASP A 58 2.25 -14.14 0.42
CA ASP A 58 2.56 -14.78 -0.86
C ASP A 58 3.89 -14.27 -1.47
N ASN A 59 4.46 -13.20 -0.92
CA ASN A 59 5.75 -12.63 -1.33
C ASN A 59 6.64 -12.33 -0.12
N ALA A 60 7.36 -13.35 0.35
CA ALA A 60 8.18 -13.30 1.57
C ALA A 60 9.26 -12.19 1.57
N ASP A 61 9.70 -11.76 0.39
CA ASP A 61 10.72 -10.73 0.24
C ASP A 61 10.15 -9.32 -0.03
N ALA A 62 8.83 -9.18 -0.17
CA ALA A 62 8.17 -7.90 -0.40
C ALA A 62 8.01 -7.10 0.91
N ARG A 63 7.80 -5.79 0.77
CA ARG A 63 7.48 -4.90 1.91
C ARG A 63 6.07 -4.35 1.78
N GLY A 64 5.45 -4.05 2.92
CA GLY A 64 4.11 -3.48 2.97
C GLY A 64 4.10 -2.15 3.70
N ILE A 65 3.35 -1.19 3.18
CA ILE A 65 3.11 0.11 3.79
C ILE A 65 1.59 0.27 3.93
N ALA A 66 1.13 0.33 5.18
CA ALA A 66 -0.25 0.64 5.52
C ALA A 66 -0.34 2.09 6.02
N ILE A 67 -1.30 2.85 5.50
CA ILE A 67 -1.48 4.26 5.85
C ILE A 67 -2.88 4.46 6.45
N CYS A 68 -2.94 4.98 7.67
CA CYS A 68 -4.18 5.36 8.33
C CYS A 68 -4.37 6.88 8.22
N GLY A 69 -5.60 7.37 8.39
CA GLY A 69 -5.93 8.79 8.41
C GLY A 69 -5.29 9.56 9.57
N SER A 70 -4.86 8.85 10.61
CA SER A 70 -4.06 9.40 11.70
C SER A 70 -2.58 9.59 11.36
N GLY A 71 -2.12 9.10 10.20
CA GLY A 71 -0.71 8.84 9.92
C GLY A 71 -0.21 7.63 10.68
#